data_AF-A0A0P7T5B6-F1
#
_entry.id   AF-A0A0P7T5B6-F1
#
_cell.length_a   1.000
_cell.length_b   1.000
_cell.length_c   1.000
_cell.angle_alpha   90.00
_cell.angle_beta   90.00
_cell.angle_gamma   90.00
#
_symmetry.space_group_name_H-M   'P 1'
#
loop_
_entity.id
_entity.type
_entity.pdbx_description
1 polymer ?
#
loop_
_entity_poly.entity_id
_entity_poly.type
_entity_poly.pdbx_seq_one_letter_code
_entity_poly.pdbx_strand_id
1 'polypeptide(L)' 'MVSVFLLPLSCVCKGCKAAEYKIGPECCPMCAPGFHVYKHCTERTSTSCVPCTGSTFTDKPNGVTKCGPCTLCDH' A
#
# COMPACT_ATOMS: atom_id res chain seq x y z
N MET A 1 28.08 -40.16 -2.67
CA MET A 1 27.48 -39.17 -1.75
C MET A 1 27.07 -37.97 -2.58
N VAL A 2 25.77 -37.81 -2.82
CA VAL A 2 25.21 -36.52 -3.24
C VAL A 2 24.02 -36.29 -2.32
N SER A 3 24.27 -35.59 -1.23
CA SER A 3 23.21 -35.17 -0.32
C SER A 3 22.46 -34.02 -0.98
N VAL A 4 21.34 -34.32 -1.64
CA VAL A 4 20.41 -33.30 -2.10
C VAL A 4 19.62 -32.84 -0.88
N PHE A 5 20.12 -31.82 -0.20
CA PHE A 5 19.32 -31.10 0.78
C PHE A 5 18.21 -30.42 0.00
N LEU A 6 17.01 -31.01 0.02
CA LEU A 6 15.79 -30.32 -0.34
C LEU A 6 15.65 -29.18 0.67
N LEU A 7 16.18 -28.00 0.34
CA LEU A 7 15.77 -26.79 1.03
C LEU A 7 14.25 -26.80 0.96
N PRO A 8 13.52 -26.78 2.11
CA PRO A 8 12.10 -26.55 2.03
C PRO A 8 11.95 -25.26 1.22
N LEU A 9 11.07 -25.28 0.23
CA LEU A 9 10.62 -24.07 -0.45
C LEU A 9 9.90 -23.24 0.61
N SER A 10 10.68 -22.65 1.53
CA SER A 10 10.26 -21.60 2.42
C SER A 10 9.92 -20.49 1.47
N CYS A 11 8.64 -20.40 1.12
CA CYS A 11 8.06 -19.23 0.52
C CYS A 11 8.54 -18.08 1.40
N VAL A 12 9.55 -17.35 0.92
CA VAL A 12 9.93 -16.11 1.59
C VAL A 12 8.77 -15.20 1.27
N CYS A 13 7.76 -15.20 2.14
CA CYS A 13 6.77 -14.15 2.19
C CYS A 13 7.52 -12.89 2.63
N LYS A 14 8.36 -12.36 1.74
CA LYS A 14 8.86 -10.99 1.83
C LYS A 14 7.60 -10.16 1.70
N GLY A 15 7.06 -9.76 2.84
CA GLY A 15 6.04 -8.74 2.88
C GLY A 15 6.54 -7.50 2.13
N CYS A 16 5.60 -6.62 1.80
CA CYS A 16 5.97 -5.34 1.21
C CYS A 16 6.85 -4.53 2.17
N LYS A 17 7.71 -3.67 1.63
CA LYS A 17 8.55 -2.79 2.45
C LYS A 17 7.67 -1.81 3.24
N ALA A 18 8.27 -1.13 4.21
CA ALA A 18 7.54 -0.21 5.10
C ALA A 18 6.72 0.89 4.39
N ALA A 19 7.14 1.32 3.19
CA ALA A 19 6.46 2.35 2.39
C ALA A 19 5.62 1.77 1.23
N GLU A 20 5.31 0.48 1.27
CA GLU A 20 4.58 -0.24 0.22
C GLU A 20 3.36 -0.95 0.81
N TYR A 21 2.26 -1.00 0.05
CA TYR A 21 1.07 -1.78 0.37
C TYR A 21 0.92 -2.94 -0.61
N LYS A 22 0.27 -4.02 -0.16
CA LYS A 22 0.06 -5.21 -0.97
C LYS A 22 -1.24 -5.11 -1.78
N ILE A 23 -1.17 -5.42 -3.07
CA ILE A 23 -2.34 -5.60 -3.93
C ILE A 23 -2.14 -6.87 -4.78
N GLY A 24 -2.85 -7.94 -4.44
CA GLY A 24 -2.61 -9.26 -5.04
C GLY A 24 -1.16 -9.73 -4.81
N PRO A 25 -0.40 -10.08 -5.86
CA PRO A 25 1.01 -10.45 -5.74
C PRO A 25 1.96 -9.25 -5.65
N GLU A 26 1.50 -8.04 -5.99
CA GLU A 26 2.35 -6.85 -6.13
C GLU A 26 2.49 -6.07 -4.81
N CYS A 27 3.65 -5.43 -4.66
CA CYS A 27 3.91 -4.43 -3.63
C CYS A 27 3.99 -3.05 -4.29
N CYS A 28 3.04 -2.19 -3.95
CA CYS A 28 2.89 -0.87 -4.55
C CYS A 28 3.33 0.23 -3.59
N PRO A 29 3.99 1.29 -4.07
CA PRO A 29 4.33 2.44 -3.22
C PRO A 29 3.07 3.11 -2.68
N MET A 30 3.07 3.46 -1.41
CA MET A 30 1.97 4.16 -0.74
C MET A 30 1.82 5.61 -1.23
N CYS A 31 0.60 6.14 -1.16
CA CYS A 31 0.32 7.57 -1.27
C CYS A 31 0.74 8.30 0.01
N ALA A 32 1.12 9.57 -0.13
CA ALA A 32 1.43 10.43 1.01
C ALA A 32 0.17 10.78 1.85
N PRO A 33 0.33 11.25 3.10
CA PRO A 33 -0.78 11.81 3.88
C PRO A 33 -1.54 12.89 3.10
N GLY A 34 -2.87 12.91 3.22
CA GLY A 34 -3.75 13.81 2.46
C GLY A 34 -4.06 13.35 1.03
N PHE A 35 -3.54 12.20 0.58
CA PHE A 35 -3.83 11.61 -0.72
C PHE A 35 -4.39 10.20 -0.57
N HIS A 36 -5.19 9.78 -1.55
CA HIS A 36 -5.66 8.40 -1.70
C HIS A 36 -5.31 7.84 -3.08
N VAL A 37 -5.37 6.51 -3.19
CA VAL A 37 -5.11 5.79 -4.44
C VAL A 37 -6.24 6.06 -5.43
N TYR A 38 -5.89 6.63 -6.59
CA TYR A 38 -6.76 6.72 -7.76
C TYR A 38 -6.59 5.51 -8.68
N LYS A 39 -5.34 5.08 -8.87
CA LYS A 39 -4.99 3.90 -9.66
C LYS A 39 -3.89 3.11 -8.95
N HIS A 40 -4.12 1.81 -8.75
CA HIS A 40 -3.11 0.91 -8.20
C HIS A 40 -1.89 0.81 -9.13
N CYS A 41 -0.75 0.50 -8.55
CA CYS A 41 0.43 0.15 -9.33
C CYS A 41 0.19 -1.14 -10.12
N THR A 42 1.01 -1.36 -11.14
CA THR A 42 1.15 -2.63 -11.85
C THR A 42 2.63 -2.98 -11.85
N GLU A 43 3.00 -4.15 -12.37
CA GLU A 43 4.41 -4.53 -12.58
C GLU A 43 5.23 -3.41 -13.27
N ARG A 44 4.58 -2.61 -14.13
CA ARG A 44 5.25 -1.59 -14.97
C ARG A 44 4.94 -0.14 -14.60
N THR A 45 3.95 0.10 -13.74
CA THR A 45 3.48 1.47 -13.44
C THR A 45 3.37 1.69 -11.95
N SER A 46 3.79 2.85 -11.45
CA SER A 46 3.63 3.21 -10.04
C SER A 46 2.17 3.48 -9.65
N THR A 47 1.90 3.60 -8.34
CA THR A 47 0.61 4.04 -7.81
C THR A 47 0.34 5.48 -8.24
N SER A 48 -0.87 5.76 -8.72
CA SER A 48 -1.35 7.12 -8.94
C SER A 48 -2.17 7.58 -7.75
N CYS A 49 -1.82 8.74 -7.21
CA CYS A 49 -2.42 9.33 -6.02
C CYS A 49 -3.10 10.65 -6.36
N VAL A 50 -4.26 10.89 -5.74
CA VAL A 50 -5.00 12.16 -5.86
C VAL A 50 -5.34 12.69 -4.47
N PRO A 51 -5.44 14.02 -4.28
CA PRO A 51 -5.70 14.61 -2.97
C PRO A 51 -7.08 14.21 -2.44
N CYS A 52 -7.20 14.07 -1.12
CA CYS A 52 -8.49 14.02 -0.45
C CYS A 52 -9.26 15.33 -0.71
N THR A 53 -10.57 15.22 -0.87
CA THR A 53 -11.44 16.37 -1.14
C THR A 53 -12.60 16.43 -0.15
N GLY A 54 -13.22 17.60 -0.02
CA GLY A 54 -14.26 17.84 0.99
C GLY A 54 -13.73 17.71 2.42
N SER A 55 -14.60 17.32 3.35
CA SER A 55 -14.25 17.08 4.75
C SER A 55 -13.69 15.67 4.96
N THR A 56 -12.64 15.31 4.21
CA THR A 56 -11.99 13.99 4.33
C THR A 56 -10.47 14.08 4.42
N PHE A 57 -9.83 13.09 5.06
CA PHE A 57 -8.39 13.07 5.29
C PHE A 57 -7.79 11.66 5.32
N THR A 58 -6.47 11.60 5.19
CA THR A 58 -5.60 10.48 5.58
C THR A 58 -4.40 11.06 6.33
N ASP A 59 -4.09 10.56 7.53
CA ASP A 59 -3.05 11.10 8.42
C ASP A 59 -1.67 10.46 8.18
N LYS A 60 -1.61 9.34 7.47
CA LYS A 60 -0.41 8.53 7.25
C LYS A 60 -0.26 8.10 5.79
N PRO A 61 0.96 7.70 5.38
CA PRO A 61 1.14 7.02 4.11
C PRO A 61 0.22 5.80 4.01
N ASN A 62 -0.45 5.63 2.87
CA ASN A 62 -1.55 4.67 2.75
C ASN A 62 -1.67 4.04 1.35
N GLY A 63 -2.41 2.94 1.28
CA GLY A 63 -2.85 2.29 0.03
C GLY A 63 -4.36 2.28 -0.16
N VAL A 64 -5.09 3.19 0.52
CA VAL A 64 -6.57 3.19 0.49
C VAL A 64 -7.10 3.93 -0.73
N THR A 65 -8.24 3.49 -1.24
CA THR A 65 -8.90 4.13 -2.40
C THR A 65 -9.89 5.23 -2.00
N LYS A 66 -10.11 5.45 -0.70
CA LYS A 66 -11.01 6.47 -0.15
C LYS A 66 -10.41 7.08 1.11
N CYS A 67 -10.58 8.39 1.26
CA CYS A 67 -10.22 9.11 2.48
C CYS A 67 -11.29 8.93 3.57
N GLY A 68 -10.89 9.06 4.85
CA GLY A 68 -11.83 9.02 5.99
C GLY A 68 -12.45 10.39 6.26
N PRO A 69 -13.63 10.49 6.89
CA PRO A 69 -14.24 11.78 7.20
C PRO A 69 -13.47 12.51 8.31
N CYS A 70 -13.35 13.83 8.20
CA CYS A 70 -12.86 14.67 9.29
C CYS A 70 -13.85 14.67 10.46
N THR A 71 -13.33 14.64 11.67
CA THR A 71 -14.14 14.89 12.87
C THR A 71 -14.54 16.35 12.90
N LEU A 72 -15.85 16.62 13.03
CA LEU A 72 -16.35 17.96 13.31
C LEU A 72 -16.15 18.26 14.79
N CYS A 73 -15.53 19.39 15.09
CA CYS A 73 -15.40 19.88 16.45
C CYS A 73 -16.49 20.93 16.68
N ASP A 74 -17.47 20.61 17.51
CA ASP A 74 -18.45 21.59 18.00
C ASP A 74 -17.80 22.36 19.15
N HIS A 75 -17.30 23.57 18.87
CA HIS A 75 -16.74 24.44 19.90
C HIS A 75 -17.83 25.11 20.73
#